data_AF-A0A7W4FID8-F1
#
_entry.id   AF-A0A7W4FID8-F1
#
_cell.length_a   1.000
_cell.length_b   1.000
_cell.length_c   1.000
_cell.angle_alpha   90.00
_cell.angle_beta   90.00
_cell.angle_gamma   90.00
#
_symmetry.space_group_name_H-M   'P 1'
#
loop_
_entity.id
_entity.type
_entity.pdbx_description
1 polymer ?
#
loop_
_entity_poly.entity_id
_entity_poly.type
_entity_poly.pdbx_seq_one_letter_code
_entity_poly.pdbx_strand_id
1 'polypeptide(L)'
;SDEESKAALNIINAWRDRLADISWFMRCLNEFIARKANKEDDCTGRFWEGRFKSQALLDEDALLTCMAYVDLNPVRAKMNNSVETSEYTSAYERIHGVAFIEENNGSSLLGLSFKKKPLLGFIGDEHEPQQLGIPFSLLDYIELVDWSGRILREDKRGAIASHHPKLLNTLGLDSETWLSLASGFGKDYQGAVGSLEELALFAAHTGKRWMASKNELRRNLH
;
A
#
# COMPACT_ATOMS: atom_id res chain seq x y z
N SER A 1 -0.15 -30.41 -36.16
CA SER A 1 1.22 -30.47 -36.71
C SER A 1 2.21 -30.00 -35.65
N ASP A 2 3.44 -30.49 -35.63
CA ASP A 2 4.49 -30.04 -34.70
C ASP A 2 4.75 -28.53 -34.79
N GLU A 3 4.58 -27.94 -35.98
CA GLU A 3 4.66 -26.50 -36.20
C GLU A 3 3.54 -25.72 -35.49
N GLU A 4 2.31 -26.25 -35.47
CA GLU A 4 1.19 -25.62 -34.76
C GLU A 4 1.43 -25.68 -33.24
N SER A 5 1.94 -26.79 -32.73
CA SER A 5 2.31 -26.95 -31.31
C SER A 5 3.39 -25.96 -30.89
N LYS A 6 4.42 -25.76 -31.73
CA LYS A 6 5.49 -24.79 -31.48
C LYS A 6 4.98 -23.36 -31.49
N ALA A 7 4.11 -23.01 -32.44
CA ALA A 7 3.48 -21.68 -32.49
C ALA A 7 2.62 -21.42 -31.25
N ALA A 8 1.83 -22.40 -30.81
CA ALA A 8 1.02 -22.30 -29.60
C ALA A 8 1.87 -22.07 -28.34
N LEU A 9 2.98 -22.81 -28.19
CA LEU A 9 3.91 -22.65 -27.06
C LEU A 9 4.50 -21.24 -26.99
N ASN A 10 4.87 -20.65 -28.13
CA ASN A 10 5.38 -19.29 -28.17
C ASN A 10 4.34 -18.26 -27.68
N ILE A 11 3.08 -18.41 -28.08
CA ILE A 11 1.98 -17.54 -27.63
C ILE A 11 1.76 -17.70 -26.12
N ILE A 12 1.74 -18.94 -25.63
CA ILE A 12 1.55 -19.24 -24.21
C ILE A 12 2.69 -18.62 -23.36
N ASN A 13 3.94 -18.75 -23.79
CA ASN A 13 5.07 -18.17 -23.07
C ASN A 13 5.00 -16.64 -23.08
N ALA A 14 4.66 -16.02 -24.21
CA ALA A 14 4.45 -14.58 -24.26
C ALA A 14 3.31 -14.11 -23.34
N TRP A 15 2.24 -14.91 -23.17
CA TRP A 15 1.19 -14.60 -22.20
C TRP A 15 1.66 -14.74 -20.76
N ARG A 16 2.44 -15.77 -20.44
CA ARG A 16 3.01 -15.95 -19.08
C ARG A 16 3.93 -14.80 -18.70
N ASP A 17 4.81 -14.39 -19.61
CA ASP A 17 5.73 -13.26 -19.37
C ASP A 17 4.95 -11.98 -19.07
N ARG A 18 3.91 -11.69 -19.87
CA ARG A 18 3.04 -10.52 -19.67
C ARG A 18 2.23 -10.57 -18.39
N LEU A 19 1.76 -11.75 -17.97
CA LEU A 19 1.00 -11.93 -16.73
C LEU A 19 1.88 -11.77 -15.49
N ALA A 20 3.19 -12.03 -15.59
CA ALA A 20 4.15 -11.83 -14.52
C ALA A 20 4.76 -10.41 -14.50
N ASP A 21 4.60 -9.62 -15.56
CA ASP A 21 5.18 -8.28 -15.68
C ASP A 21 4.23 -7.18 -15.15
N ILE A 22 4.55 -6.63 -13.99
CA ILE A 22 3.83 -5.51 -13.38
C ILE A 22 3.76 -4.27 -14.29
N SER A 23 4.79 -4.01 -15.09
CA SER A 23 4.83 -2.87 -16.02
C SER A 23 3.84 -3.07 -17.16
N TRP A 24 3.72 -4.31 -17.64
CA TRP A 24 2.71 -4.68 -18.63
C TRP A 24 1.30 -4.53 -18.07
N PHE A 25 1.06 -5.04 -16.86
CA PHE A 25 -0.22 -4.88 -16.16
C PHE A 25 -0.59 -3.40 -15.99
N MET A 26 0.31 -2.59 -15.42
CA MET A 26 0.07 -1.17 -15.19
C MET A 26 -0.15 -0.40 -16.49
N ARG A 27 0.53 -0.76 -17.58
CA ARG A 27 0.30 -0.16 -18.90
C ARG A 27 -1.14 -0.41 -19.37
N CYS A 28 -1.61 -1.66 -19.32
CA CYS A 28 -2.97 -2.01 -19.75
C CYS A 28 -4.04 -1.33 -18.88
N LEU A 29 -3.83 -1.32 -17.56
CA LEU A 29 -4.74 -0.68 -16.61
C LEU A 29 -4.82 0.83 -16.84
N ASN A 30 -3.67 1.51 -16.86
CA ASN A 30 -3.62 2.96 -16.98
C ASN A 30 -4.16 3.46 -18.32
N GLU A 31 -3.87 2.74 -19.42
CA GLU A 31 -4.40 3.07 -20.74
C GLU A 31 -5.93 2.97 -20.77
N PHE A 32 -6.48 1.89 -20.23
CA PHE A 32 -7.92 1.67 -20.19
C PHE A 32 -8.64 2.78 -19.41
N ILE A 33 -8.15 3.11 -18.20
CA ILE A 33 -8.71 4.16 -17.36
C ILE A 33 -8.60 5.53 -18.07
N ALA A 34 -7.43 5.87 -18.61
CA ALA A 34 -7.21 7.15 -19.29
C ALA A 34 -8.15 7.34 -20.48
N ARG A 35 -8.37 6.29 -21.30
CA ARG A 35 -9.30 6.34 -22.43
C ARG A 35 -10.75 6.53 -21.97
N LYS A 36 -11.16 5.86 -20.89
CA LYS A 36 -12.52 6.00 -20.34
C LYS A 36 -12.76 7.38 -19.77
N ALA A 37 -11.85 7.87 -18.93
CA ALA A 37 -11.96 9.19 -18.31
C ALA A 37 -11.99 10.32 -19.35
N ASN A 38 -11.05 10.30 -20.32
CA ASN A 38 -11.04 11.29 -21.40
C ASN A 38 -12.34 11.29 -22.22
N LYS A 39 -12.92 10.10 -22.46
CA LYS A 39 -14.20 9.98 -23.17
C LYS A 39 -15.37 10.51 -22.33
N GLU A 40 -15.36 10.29 -21.03
CA GLU A 40 -16.37 10.77 -20.09
C GLU A 40 -16.39 12.30 -20.01
N ASP A 41 -15.20 12.91 -19.99
CA ASP A 41 -15.00 14.37 -19.91
C ASP A 41 -14.99 15.08 -21.27
N ASP A 42 -15.29 14.38 -22.38
CA ASP A 42 -15.20 14.87 -23.77
C ASP A 42 -13.88 15.62 -24.07
N CYS A 43 -12.77 15.11 -23.55
CA CYS A 43 -11.46 15.72 -23.68
C CYS A 43 -10.45 14.77 -24.34
N THR A 44 -9.29 15.32 -24.72
CA THR A 44 -8.18 14.55 -25.26
C THR A 44 -6.89 14.94 -24.56
N GLY A 45 -5.90 14.04 -24.60
CA GLY A 45 -4.59 14.28 -24.02
C GLY A 45 -4.25 13.33 -22.88
N ARG A 46 -3.33 13.79 -22.02
CA ARG A 46 -2.67 12.96 -21.02
C ARG A 46 -3.45 12.98 -19.72
N PHE A 47 -3.96 11.82 -19.31
CA PHE A 47 -4.68 11.65 -18.03
C PHE A 47 -3.74 11.51 -16.82
N TRP A 48 -2.63 10.77 -16.96
CA TRP A 48 -1.69 10.48 -15.86
C TRP A 48 -0.44 11.35 -15.90
N GLU A 49 0.04 11.84 -14.74
CA GLU A 49 1.22 12.72 -14.65
C GLU A 49 2.54 12.08 -15.08
N GLY A 50 2.68 10.75 -14.99
CA GLY A 50 3.99 10.09 -15.02
C GLY A 50 3.97 8.59 -15.31
N ARG A 51 5.15 7.98 -15.21
CA ARG A 51 5.29 6.52 -15.07
C ARG A 51 4.88 6.14 -13.64
N PHE A 52 4.32 4.94 -13.47
CA PHE A 52 4.08 4.39 -12.15
C PHE A 52 5.41 4.18 -11.41
N LYS A 53 5.35 4.19 -10.08
CA LYS A 53 6.47 3.83 -9.21
C LYS A 53 6.19 2.46 -8.61
N SER A 54 7.22 1.64 -8.49
CA SER A 54 7.18 0.35 -7.80
C SER A 54 8.28 0.31 -6.75
N GLN A 55 7.92 -0.05 -5.52
CA GLN A 55 8.83 -0.14 -4.38
C GLN A 55 8.59 -1.48 -3.69
N ALA A 56 9.65 -2.25 -3.47
CA ALA A 56 9.57 -3.48 -2.72
C ALA A 56 9.45 -3.16 -1.22
N LEU A 57 8.47 -3.76 -0.55
CA LEU A 57 8.35 -3.74 0.92
C LEU A 57 8.97 -5.02 1.42
N LEU A 58 10.08 -4.91 2.14
CA LEU A 58 10.94 -6.05 2.43
C LEU A 58 10.68 -6.68 3.79
N ASP A 59 10.03 -5.96 4.69
CA ASP A 59 9.66 -6.43 6.02
C ASP A 59 8.29 -5.89 6.46
N GLU A 60 7.84 -6.40 7.59
CA GLU A 60 6.62 -6.05 8.28
C GLU A 60 6.51 -4.56 8.62
N ASP A 61 7.62 -3.95 9.05
CA ASP A 61 7.65 -2.54 9.45
C ASP A 61 7.44 -1.64 8.22
N ALA A 62 8.08 -1.97 7.08
CA ALA A 62 7.86 -1.30 5.80
C ALA A 62 6.42 -1.51 5.29
N LEU A 63 5.86 -2.72 5.47
CA LEU A 63 4.47 -3.01 5.13
C LEU A 63 3.50 -2.13 5.92
N LEU A 64 3.63 -2.11 7.25
CA LEU A 64 2.81 -1.32 8.17
C LEU A 64 2.88 0.18 7.86
N THR A 65 4.09 0.68 7.62
CA THR A 65 4.31 2.09 7.28
C THR A 65 3.63 2.44 5.95
N CYS A 66 3.76 1.58 4.93
CA CYS A 66 3.10 1.76 3.64
C CYS A 66 1.58 1.76 3.77
N MET A 67 1.03 0.80 4.54
CA MET A 67 -0.41 0.72 4.81
C MET A 67 -0.93 2.00 5.48
N ALA A 68 -0.27 2.45 6.55
CA ALA A 68 -0.62 3.67 7.25
C ALA A 68 -0.53 4.90 6.33
N TYR A 69 0.52 5.01 5.51
CA TYR A 69 0.66 6.10 4.54
C TYR A 69 -0.51 6.18 3.56
N VAL A 70 -0.95 5.03 3.03
CA VAL A 70 -2.07 4.94 2.09
C VAL A 70 -3.38 5.28 2.78
N ASP A 71 -3.64 4.70 3.95
CA ASP A 71 -4.88 4.92 4.71
C ASP A 71 -5.00 6.37 5.21
N LEU A 72 -3.88 7.06 5.41
CA LEU A 72 -3.82 8.48 5.79
C LEU A 72 -3.87 9.44 4.58
N ASN A 73 -3.83 8.95 3.34
CA ASN A 73 -3.85 9.82 2.16
C ASN A 73 -5.06 10.78 2.14
N PRO A 74 -6.32 10.32 2.35
CA PRO A 74 -7.48 11.23 2.30
C PRO A 74 -7.47 12.28 3.40
N VAL A 75 -7.00 11.92 4.61
CA VAL A 75 -6.83 12.86 5.73
C VAL A 75 -5.75 13.90 5.41
N ARG A 76 -4.59 13.46 4.89
CA ARG A 76 -3.49 14.34 4.48
C ARG A 76 -3.87 15.28 3.33
N ALA A 77 -4.72 14.81 2.41
CA ALA A 77 -5.27 15.60 1.31
C ALA A 77 -6.41 16.53 1.74
N LYS A 78 -6.80 16.53 3.03
CA LYS A 78 -7.94 17.28 3.58
C LYS A 78 -9.28 16.92 2.94
N MET A 79 -9.41 15.70 2.40
CA MET A 79 -10.65 15.18 1.84
C MET A 79 -11.58 14.62 2.93
N ASN A 80 -11.01 14.03 3.98
CA ASN A 80 -11.74 13.43 5.09
C ASN A 80 -11.15 13.86 6.43
N ASN A 81 -11.97 13.84 7.48
CA ASN A 81 -11.57 14.28 8.82
C ASN A 81 -10.86 13.18 9.64
N SER A 82 -11.07 11.91 9.27
CA SER A 82 -10.53 10.75 9.98
C SER A 82 -10.43 9.55 9.03
N VAL A 83 -9.65 8.54 9.42
CA VAL A 83 -9.57 7.29 8.65
C VAL A 83 -10.88 6.49 8.68
N GLU A 84 -11.66 6.62 9.76
CA GLU A 84 -12.99 6.01 9.89
C GLU A 84 -13.98 6.54 8.84
N THR A 85 -13.79 7.76 8.34
CA THR A 85 -14.65 8.38 7.31
C THR A 85 -14.03 8.35 5.92
N SER A 86 -12.83 7.79 5.76
CA SER A 86 -12.06 7.78 4.52
C SER A 86 -12.38 6.54 3.69
N GLU A 87 -13.50 6.58 2.96
CA GLU A 87 -13.88 5.49 2.04
C GLU A 87 -12.78 5.16 1.02
N TYR A 88 -12.84 3.96 0.47
CA TYR A 88 -11.87 3.40 -0.47
C TYR A 88 -10.45 3.20 0.11
N THR A 89 -10.31 3.22 1.44
CA THR A 89 -9.08 2.86 2.16
C THR A 89 -9.18 1.49 2.83
N SER A 90 -8.03 0.88 3.12
CA SER A 90 -8.02 -0.41 3.79
C SER A 90 -8.37 -0.30 5.28
N ALA A 91 -8.02 0.83 5.93
CA ALA A 91 -8.47 1.14 7.28
C ALA A 91 -10.00 1.20 7.36
N TYR A 92 -10.65 1.93 6.44
CA TYR A 92 -12.10 1.99 6.36
C TYR A 92 -12.74 0.61 6.17
N GLU A 93 -12.22 -0.19 5.23
CA GLU A 93 -12.73 -1.55 5.01
C GLU A 93 -12.55 -2.46 6.23
N ARG A 94 -11.47 -2.29 6.99
CA ARG A 94 -11.25 -3.05 8.23
C ARG A 94 -12.19 -2.63 9.37
N ILE A 95 -12.57 -1.35 9.43
CA ILE A 95 -13.49 -0.82 10.45
C ILE A 95 -14.93 -1.20 10.12
N HIS A 96 -15.35 -1.03 8.86
CA HIS A 96 -16.76 -1.14 8.46
C HIS A 96 -17.13 -2.46 7.78
N GLY A 97 -16.14 -3.26 7.37
CA GLY A 97 -16.34 -4.49 6.61
C GLY A 97 -16.70 -4.28 5.13
N VAL A 98 -16.76 -3.03 4.67
CA VAL A 98 -17.05 -2.62 3.29
C VAL A 98 -16.06 -1.55 2.84
N ALA A 99 -15.72 -1.51 1.55
CA ALA A 99 -14.75 -0.51 1.04
C ALA A 99 -15.33 0.91 0.96
N PHE A 100 -16.65 1.02 0.82
CA PHE A 100 -17.41 2.27 0.75
C PHE A 100 -18.90 1.93 0.97
N ILE A 101 -19.71 2.92 1.31
CA ILE A 101 -21.16 2.81 1.41
C ILE A 101 -21.74 3.07 0.03
N GLU A 102 -22.40 2.07 -0.56
CA GLU A 102 -23.19 2.28 -1.77
C GLU A 102 -24.46 3.06 -1.41
N GLU A 103 -24.58 4.30 -1.88
CA GLU A 103 -25.86 5.00 -1.88
C GLU A 103 -26.79 4.33 -2.90
N ASN A 104 -27.69 3.48 -2.42
CA ASN A 104 -28.84 2.89 -3.12
C ASN A 104 -28.84 3.01 -4.65
N ASN A 105 -28.20 2.07 -5.35
CA ASN A 105 -28.57 1.71 -6.72
C ASN A 105 -28.07 0.30 -7.03
N GLY A 106 -28.99 -0.67 -7.04
CA GLY A 106 -28.76 -2.09 -7.28
C GLY A 106 -28.28 -2.43 -8.69
N SER A 107 -27.13 -1.91 -9.08
CA SER A 107 -26.45 -2.25 -10.32
C SER A 107 -25.03 -2.65 -9.96
N SER A 108 -24.76 -3.95 -9.96
CA SER A 108 -23.40 -4.49 -10.03
C SER A 108 -22.67 -3.73 -11.14
N LEU A 109 -21.74 -2.85 -10.76
CA LEU A 109 -21.14 -1.81 -11.60
C LEU A 109 -20.48 -2.31 -12.90
N LEU A 110 -20.40 -3.63 -13.13
CA LEU A 110 -19.81 -4.22 -14.32
C LEU A 110 -20.51 -5.49 -14.84
N GLY A 111 -21.57 -6.01 -14.21
CA GLY A 111 -22.14 -7.31 -14.60
C GLY A 111 -21.13 -8.48 -14.56
N LEU A 112 -19.94 -8.23 -14.00
CA LEU A 112 -18.88 -9.21 -13.82
C LEU A 112 -19.12 -9.88 -12.47
N SER A 113 -19.35 -11.19 -12.52
CA SER A 113 -19.32 -12.02 -11.32
C SER A 113 -17.88 -12.15 -10.84
N PHE A 114 -17.39 -11.13 -10.14
CA PHE A 114 -16.07 -11.15 -9.51
C PHE A 114 -16.26 -11.29 -8.01
N LYS A 115 -15.70 -12.37 -7.44
CA LYS A 115 -15.61 -12.52 -5.99
C LYS A 115 -14.47 -11.64 -5.50
N LYS A 116 -14.80 -10.56 -4.78
CA LYS A 116 -13.81 -9.69 -4.14
C LYS A 116 -12.88 -10.53 -3.25
N LYS A 117 -11.58 -10.42 -3.45
CA LYS A 117 -10.57 -11.02 -2.56
C LYS A 117 -10.56 -10.21 -1.25
N PRO A 118 -10.71 -10.84 -0.08
CA PRO A 118 -10.67 -10.12 1.20
C PRO A 118 -9.26 -9.57 1.45
N LEU A 119 -9.19 -8.52 2.27
CA LEU A 119 -7.92 -8.01 2.79
C LEU A 119 -7.20 -9.08 3.60
N LEU A 120 -5.87 -9.06 3.56
CA LEU A 120 -5.06 -9.92 4.42
C LEU A 120 -5.35 -9.57 5.89
N GLY A 121 -5.68 -10.58 6.68
CA GLY A 121 -6.03 -10.44 8.09
C GLY A 121 -4.81 -10.15 8.97
N PHE A 122 -5.06 -9.50 10.10
CA PHE A 122 -4.11 -9.37 11.20
C PHE A 122 -4.19 -10.62 12.08
N ILE A 123 -3.05 -11.17 12.48
CA ILE A 123 -2.96 -12.43 13.25
C ILE A 123 -2.52 -12.20 14.71
N GLY A 124 -2.18 -10.97 15.08
CA GLY A 124 -1.74 -10.63 16.43
C GLY A 124 -0.30 -11.04 16.73
N ASP A 125 0.11 -10.76 17.97
CA ASP A 125 1.47 -11.03 18.45
C ASP A 125 1.69 -12.52 18.77
N GLU A 126 0.63 -13.23 19.16
CA GLU A 126 0.64 -14.66 19.46
C GLU A 126 0.17 -15.46 18.23
N HIS A 127 1.06 -15.65 17.26
CA HIS A 127 0.77 -16.44 16.07
C HIS A 127 1.66 -17.69 15.97
N GLU A 128 1.07 -18.79 15.49
CA GLU A 128 1.86 -19.95 15.08
C GLU A 128 2.65 -19.60 13.80
N PRO A 129 3.89 -20.10 13.64
CA PRO A 129 4.75 -19.79 12.48
C PRO A 129 4.12 -20.10 11.10
N GLN A 130 3.07 -20.94 11.04
CA GLN A 130 2.40 -21.31 9.79
C GLN A 130 1.17 -20.45 9.45
N GLN A 131 0.76 -19.51 10.31
CA GLN A 131 -0.44 -18.72 10.05
C GLN A 131 -0.13 -17.54 9.12
N LEU A 132 -0.76 -17.54 7.93
CA LEU A 132 -0.61 -16.47 6.95
C LEU A 132 -1.39 -15.22 7.39
N GLY A 133 -0.69 -14.12 7.67
CA GLY A 133 -1.32 -12.82 7.95
C GLY A 133 -0.32 -11.75 8.37
N ILE A 134 -0.85 -10.58 8.73
CA ILE A 134 -0.06 -9.44 9.22
C ILE A 134 0.20 -9.63 10.72
N PRO A 135 1.45 -9.78 11.18
CA PRO A 135 1.79 -10.23 12.54
C PRO A 135 1.70 -9.11 13.58
N PHE A 136 0.56 -8.43 13.63
CA PHE A 136 0.25 -7.37 14.60
C PHE A 136 -1.23 -7.44 14.98
N SER A 137 -1.61 -6.73 16.03
CA SER A 137 -3.01 -6.52 16.39
C SER A 137 -3.70 -5.54 15.43
N LEU A 138 -4.89 -5.91 14.92
CA LEU A 138 -5.72 -4.99 14.14
C LEU A 138 -6.09 -3.74 14.96
N LEU A 139 -6.41 -3.92 16.25
CA LEU A 139 -6.80 -2.80 17.11
C LEU A 139 -5.64 -1.83 17.31
N ASP A 140 -4.42 -2.34 17.52
CA ASP A 140 -3.24 -1.49 17.69
C ASP A 140 -2.88 -0.77 16.38
N TYR A 141 -3.12 -1.40 15.22
CA TYR A 141 -2.97 -0.74 13.92
C TYR A 141 -3.97 0.41 13.75
N ILE A 142 -5.26 0.17 14.01
CA ILE A 142 -6.30 1.22 13.87
C ILE A 142 -6.05 2.35 14.87
N GLU A 143 -5.64 2.04 16.10
CA GLU A 143 -5.21 3.03 17.10
C GLU A 143 -4.06 3.89 16.57
N LEU A 144 -3.00 3.27 16.04
CA LEU A 144 -1.84 3.97 15.51
C LEU A 144 -2.21 4.91 14.36
N VAL A 145 -3.04 4.43 13.43
CA VAL A 145 -3.46 5.22 12.25
C VAL A 145 -4.40 6.36 12.65
N ASP A 146 -5.37 6.14 13.54
CA ASP A 146 -6.25 7.21 14.04
C ASP A 146 -5.45 8.29 14.78
N TRP A 147 -4.56 7.87 15.68
CA TRP A 147 -3.65 8.76 16.40
C TRP A 147 -2.80 9.60 15.43
N SER A 148 -2.25 8.97 14.39
CA SER A 148 -1.47 9.65 13.36
C SER A 148 -2.32 10.66 12.57
N GLY A 149 -3.53 10.27 12.17
CA GLY A 149 -4.44 11.11 11.40
C GLY A 149 -4.84 12.37 12.15
N ARG A 150 -5.10 12.28 13.46
CA ARG A 150 -5.40 13.45 14.31
C ARG A 150 -4.25 14.45 14.32
N ILE A 151 -3.02 13.97 14.49
CA ILE A 151 -1.82 14.83 14.52
C ILE A 151 -1.59 15.50 13.16
N LEU A 152 -1.78 14.77 12.06
CA LEU A 152 -1.58 15.32 10.70
C LEU A 152 -2.64 16.36 10.32
N ARG A 153 -3.85 16.25 10.87
CA ARG A 153 -4.94 17.20 10.62
C ARG A 153 -4.77 18.52 11.39
N GLU A 154 -4.24 18.48 12.61
CA GLU A 154 -4.21 19.63 13.53
C GLU A 154 -3.05 20.61 13.29
N ASP A 155 -2.45 20.62 12.08
CA ASP A 155 -1.40 21.56 11.66
C ASP A 155 -0.35 21.86 12.75
N LYS A 156 0.40 20.83 13.18
CA LYS A 156 1.64 20.89 13.99
C LYS A 156 1.62 21.76 15.28
N ARG A 157 0.49 22.22 15.81
CA ARG A 157 0.45 23.06 17.02
C ARG A 157 -0.59 22.60 18.03
N GLY A 158 -0.21 21.62 18.85
CA GLY A 158 -0.55 21.71 20.27
C GLY A 158 -1.35 20.59 20.92
N ALA A 159 -1.77 19.54 20.21
CA ALA A 159 -2.45 18.41 20.85
C ALA A 159 -1.94 17.07 20.33
N ILE A 160 -0.72 16.71 20.76
CA ILE A 160 -0.37 15.29 20.79
C ILE A 160 -1.33 14.67 21.82
N ALA A 161 -2.18 13.76 21.38
CA ALA A 161 -3.00 12.96 22.29
C ALA A 161 -2.09 12.42 23.39
N SER A 162 -2.51 12.52 24.64
CA SER A 162 -1.70 12.23 25.83
C SER A 162 -1.24 10.76 25.96
N HIS A 163 -1.55 9.91 24.97
CA HIS A 163 -1.15 8.51 24.95
C HIS A 163 -0.30 8.20 23.71
N HIS A 164 0.71 7.38 23.94
CA HIS A 164 1.62 6.86 22.92
C HIS A 164 1.12 5.48 22.49
N PRO A 165 0.78 5.25 21.20
CA PRO A 165 0.29 3.95 20.72
C PRO A 165 1.28 2.84 21.01
N LYS A 166 0.80 1.67 21.44
CA LYS A 166 1.66 0.53 21.82
C LYS A 166 2.53 0.06 20.67
N LEU A 167 1.95 0.05 19.46
CA LEU A 167 2.60 -0.43 18.24
C LEU A 167 3.89 0.33 17.91
N LEU A 168 4.02 1.60 18.33
CA LEU A 168 5.27 2.35 18.16
C LEU A 168 6.43 1.74 18.96
N ASN A 169 6.15 1.24 20.17
CA ASN A 169 7.16 0.54 20.97
C ASN A 169 7.57 -0.77 20.29
N THR A 170 6.61 -1.53 19.75
CA THR A 170 6.87 -2.78 19.02
C THR A 170 7.74 -2.53 17.78
N LEU A 171 7.49 -1.43 17.07
CA LEU A 171 8.29 -0.99 15.92
C LEU A 171 9.65 -0.40 16.32
N GLY A 172 9.87 -0.07 17.60
CA GLY A 172 11.07 0.62 18.06
C GLY A 172 11.21 2.06 17.56
N LEU A 173 10.08 2.71 17.22
CA LEU A 173 10.04 4.05 16.64
C LEU A 173 9.48 5.07 17.63
N ASP A 174 10.11 6.24 17.69
CA ASP A 174 9.52 7.39 18.38
C ASP A 174 8.43 8.04 17.50
N SER A 175 7.62 8.90 18.14
CA SER A 175 6.49 9.58 17.50
C SER A 175 6.90 10.48 16.33
N GLU A 176 8.04 11.16 16.40
CA GLU A 176 8.48 12.08 15.34
C GLU A 176 8.95 11.28 14.12
N THR A 177 9.76 10.26 14.33
CA THR A 177 10.23 9.33 13.30
C THR A 177 9.05 8.65 12.61
N TRP A 178 8.09 8.13 13.38
CA TRP A 178 6.90 7.51 12.79
C TRP A 178 6.08 8.48 11.94
N LEU A 179 5.80 9.70 12.43
CA LEU A 179 5.02 10.68 11.69
C LEU A 179 5.71 11.12 10.39
N SER A 180 7.05 11.22 10.40
CA SER A 180 7.87 11.42 9.19
C SER A 180 7.61 10.31 8.17
N LEU A 181 7.75 9.06 8.60
CA LEU A 181 7.58 7.86 7.78
C LEU A 181 6.15 7.74 7.21
N ALA A 182 5.13 7.85 8.06
CA ALA A 182 3.72 7.72 7.70
C ALA A 182 3.21 8.87 6.80
N SER A 183 3.91 10.00 6.76
CA SER A 183 3.55 11.16 5.91
C SER A 183 4.38 11.24 4.63
N GLY A 184 5.61 10.72 4.67
CA GLY A 184 6.64 10.86 3.64
C GLY A 184 6.91 9.61 2.82
N PHE A 185 6.19 8.51 3.07
CA PHE A 185 6.45 7.23 2.42
C PHE A 185 6.62 7.35 0.90
N GLY A 186 7.70 6.73 0.40
CA GLY A 186 8.03 6.68 -1.02
C GLY A 186 8.61 7.95 -1.65
N LYS A 187 8.76 9.06 -0.92
CA LYS A 187 9.54 10.23 -1.39
C LYS A 187 11.05 10.02 -1.25
N ASP A 188 11.45 9.34 -0.17
CA ASP A 188 12.86 9.17 0.21
C ASP A 188 13.45 7.79 -0.14
N TYR A 189 12.63 6.88 -0.68
CA TYR A 189 13.05 5.52 -1.02
C TYR A 189 13.15 5.30 -2.52
N GLN A 190 14.27 4.74 -2.96
CA GLN A 190 14.50 4.39 -4.36
C GLN A 190 14.44 2.87 -4.57
N GLY A 191 13.23 2.35 -4.74
CA GLY A 191 12.97 1.00 -5.23
C GLY A 191 12.78 -0.09 -4.17
N ALA A 192 13.20 0.11 -2.92
CA ALA A 192 12.88 -0.79 -1.81
C ALA A 192 12.84 -0.06 -0.45
N VAL A 193 12.08 -0.60 0.49
CA VAL A 193 11.90 -0.13 1.86
C VAL A 193 11.97 -1.31 2.81
N GLY A 194 12.76 -1.19 3.87
CA GLY A 194 12.94 -2.19 4.91
C GLY A 194 14.18 -1.90 5.74
N SER A 195 14.47 -2.79 6.68
CA SER A 195 15.65 -2.78 7.53
C SER A 195 16.95 -2.84 6.72
N LEU A 196 18.07 -2.47 7.36
CA LEU A 196 19.39 -2.53 6.71
C LEU A 196 19.74 -3.95 6.23
N GLU A 197 19.37 -4.96 7.01
CA GLU A 197 19.62 -6.36 6.70
C GLU A 197 18.85 -6.77 5.44
N GLU A 198 17.55 -6.49 5.40
CA GLU A 198 16.69 -6.79 4.26
C GLU A 198 17.12 -6.03 3.00
N LEU A 199 17.49 -4.75 3.13
CA LEU A 199 18.01 -3.97 2.01
C LEU A 199 19.32 -4.54 1.45
N ALA A 200 20.20 -5.06 2.31
CA ALA A 200 21.44 -5.71 1.88
C ALA A 200 21.16 -7.02 1.13
N LEU A 201 20.25 -7.85 1.66
CA LEU A 201 19.80 -9.07 0.99
C LEU A 201 19.16 -8.77 -0.37
N PHE A 202 18.29 -7.75 -0.43
CA PHE A 202 17.64 -7.33 -1.67
C PHE A 202 18.65 -6.77 -2.69
N ALA A 203 19.65 -6.00 -2.25
CA ALA A 203 20.70 -5.51 -3.14
C ALA A 203 21.50 -6.67 -3.75
N ALA A 204 21.89 -7.65 -2.94
CA ALA A 204 22.58 -8.85 -3.40
C ALA A 204 21.72 -9.66 -4.39
N HIS A 205 20.45 -9.89 -4.06
CA HIS A 205 19.51 -10.63 -4.91
C HIS A 205 19.27 -9.95 -6.26
N THR A 206 19.23 -8.62 -6.29
CA THR A 206 19.01 -7.84 -7.52
C THR A 206 20.29 -7.48 -8.28
N GLY A 207 21.45 -7.98 -7.84
CA GLY A 207 22.74 -7.70 -8.46
C GLY A 207 23.19 -6.23 -8.33
N LYS A 208 22.61 -5.48 -7.40
CA LYS A 208 22.95 -4.07 -7.15
C LYS A 208 24.09 -3.98 -6.14
N ARG A 209 25.00 -3.03 -6.36
CA ARG A 209 26.14 -2.77 -5.46
C ARG A 209 25.80 -1.88 -4.27
N TRP A 210 24.75 -1.07 -4.40
CA TRP A 210 24.27 -0.15 -3.37
C TRP A 210 22.78 0.15 -3.62
N MET A 211 22.08 0.54 -2.55
CA MET A 211 20.69 0.98 -2.58
C MET A 211 20.60 2.33 -1.86
N ALA A 212 20.05 3.35 -2.51
CA ALA A 212 19.74 4.61 -1.84
C ALA A 212 18.51 4.41 -0.93
N SER A 213 18.71 4.60 0.38
CA SER A 213 17.65 4.58 1.38
C SER A 213 17.94 5.62 2.46
N LYS A 214 16.93 6.41 2.85
CA LYS A 214 16.93 7.06 4.16
C LYS A 214 16.45 6.04 5.18
N ASN A 215 17.39 5.46 5.92
CA ASN A 215 17.06 4.38 6.83
C ASN A 215 16.60 4.93 8.20
N GLU A 216 15.37 5.43 8.23
CA GLU A 216 14.67 5.88 9.44
C GLU A 216 14.00 4.71 10.20
N LEU A 217 13.84 3.54 9.55
CA LEU A 217 13.43 2.29 10.17
C LEU A 217 14.60 1.64 10.91
N ARG A 218 15.07 2.29 11.99
CA ARG A 218 16.03 1.66 12.91
C ARG A 218 15.28 0.93 14.01
N ARG A 219 15.50 -0.37 14.15
CA ARG A 219 15.42 -1.02 15.47
C ARG A 219 16.53 -0.42 16.32
N ASN A 220 16.21 0.47 17.26
CA ASN A 220 17.13 0.81 18.33
C ASN A 220 17.30 -0.43 19.22
N LEU A 221 18.21 -1.31 18.83
CA LEU A 221 18.72 -2.35 19.74
C LEU A 221 19.60 -1.64 20.76
N HIS A 222 19.05 -1.45 21.97
CA HIS A 222 19.83 -1.32 23.19
C HIS A 222 19.76 -2.63 23.96
#